data_AF-A0A822EQX8-F1
#
_entry.id   AF-A0A822EQX8-F1
#
_cell.length_a   1.000
_cell.length_b   1.000
_cell.length_c   1.000
_cell.angle_alpha   90.00
_cell.angle_beta   90.00
_cell.angle_gamma   90.00
#
_symmetry.space_group_name_H-M   'P 1'
#
loop_
_entity.id
_entity.type
_entity.pdbx_description
1 polymer ?
#
loop_
_entity_poly.entity_id
_entity_poly.type
_entity_poly.pdbx_seq_one_letter_code
_entity_poly.pdbx_strand_id
1 'polypeptide(L)'
;GIVVAGGQGEGKALTQLSYPKGLFVDHLGTIYVADTGNHRVMRWSKGAKQGTVIARGTGTSKLYYPEGLTIDKHDYLYVVDWGNDRVRRFSIKQCHYDG
;
A
#
# COMPACT_ATOMS: atom_id res chain seq x y z
N GLY A 1 16.75 -4.83 14.11
CA GLY A 1 15.64 -4.05 13.53
C GLY A 1 14.33 -4.47 14.16
N ILE A 2 13.26 -3.70 14.00
CA ILE A 2 11.90 -4.05 14.44
C ILE A 2 10.98 -4.22 13.23
N VAL A 3 9.95 -5.06 13.34
CA VAL A 3 8.92 -5.20 12.31
C VAL A 3 7.90 -4.07 12.49
N VAL A 4 7.62 -3.34 11.42
CA VAL A 4 6.74 -2.14 11.42
C VAL A 4 5.55 -2.26 10.46
N ALA A 5 5.54 -3.29 9.61
CA ALA A 5 4.44 -3.65 8.72
C ALA A 5 4.47 -5.17 8.47
N GLY A 6 3.31 -5.82 8.43
CA GLY A 6 3.22 -7.28 8.32
C GLY A 6 3.73 -8.01 9.56
N GLY A 7 4.43 -9.15 9.36
CA GLY A 7 5.11 -9.90 10.42
C GLY A 7 4.38 -11.14 10.95
N GLN A 8 3.14 -11.40 10.50
CA GLN A 8 2.36 -12.58 10.91
C GLN A 8 2.40 -13.71 9.86
N GLY A 9 3.55 -13.88 9.21
CA GLY A 9 3.74 -14.82 8.10
C GLY A 9 3.20 -14.33 6.76
N GLU A 10 3.39 -15.14 5.72
CA GLU A 10 2.82 -14.88 4.40
C GLU A 10 1.30 -15.07 4.42
N GLY A 11 0.56 -14.15 3.79
CA GLY A 11 -0.88 -14.30 3.60
C GLY A 11 -1.60 -13.02 3.24
N LYS A 12 -2.94 -13.07 3.31
CA LYS A 12 -3.86 -12.01 2.84
C LYS A 12 -4.49 -11.19 3.97
N ALA A 13 -4.29 -11.59 5.23
CA ALA A 13 -4.82 -10.84 6.37
C ALA A 13 -4.25 -9.42 6.43
N LEU A 14 -4.87 -8.53 7.22
CA LEU A 14 -4.39 -7.15 7.39
C LEU A 14 -3.08 -7.06 8.20
N THR A 15 -2.65 -8.17 8.80
CA THR A 15 -1.38 -8.32 9.53
C THR A 15 -0.32 -9.06 8.70
N GLN A 16 -0.64 -9.43 7.46
CA GLN A 16 0.19 -10.25 6.58
C GLN A 16 0.48 -9.54 5.27
N LEU A 17 1.58 -9.95 4.65
CA LEU A 17 2.02 -9.53 3.32
C LEU A 17 2.39 -10.79 2.52
N SER A 18 2.41 -10.71 1.19
CA SER A 18 2.90 -11.76 0.31
C SER A 18 3.80 -11.13 -0.75
N TYR A 19 5.08 -11.53 -0.74
CA TYR A 19 6.15 -11.02 -1.62
C TYR A 19 6.22 -9.48 -1.72
N PRO A 20 6.30 -8.72 -0.61
CA PRO A 20 6.31 -7.27 -0.70
C PRO A 20 7.59 -6.75 -1.40
N LYS A 21 7.46 -5.91 -2.44
CA LYS A 21 8.61 -5.46 -3.24
C LYS A 21 8.95 -3.97 -3.15
N GLY A 22 8.02 -3.13 -2.72
CA GLY A 22 8.24 -1.68 -2.66
C GLY A 22 7.64 -1.07 -1.41
N LEU A 23 8.26 0.01 -0.93
CA LEU A 23 7.78 0.77 0.21
C LEU A 23 7.97 2.27 0.02
N PHE A 24 7.14 3.05 0.70
CA PHE A 24 7.30 4.48 0.89
C PHE A 24 6.99 4.82 2.35
N VAL A 25 7.74 5.76 2.94
CA VAL A 25 7.50 6.25 4.30
C VAL A 25 7.26 7.75 4.22
N ASP A 26 6.12 8.19 4.75
CA ASP A 26 5.80 9.63 4.79
C ASP A 26 6.45 10.32 6.01
N HIS A 27 6.28 11.65 6.09
CA HIS A 27 6.83 12.44 7.19
C HIS A 27 6.18 12.18 8.56
N LEU A 28 5.03 11.50 8.60
CA LEU A 28 4.34 11.07 9.83
C LEU A 28 4.83 9.69 10.31
N GLY A 29 5.66 9.02 9.51
CA GLY A 29 6.10 7.66 9.75
C GLY A 29 5.04 6.60 9.39
N THR A 30 4.05 6.96 8.55
CA THR A 30 3.17 5.99 7.91
C THR A 30 3.95 5.24 6.85
N ILE A 31 3.79 3.92 6.84
CA ILE A 31 4.48 3.03 5.92
C ILE A 31 3.48 2.52 4.89
N TYR A 32 3.82 2.69 3.62
CA TYR A 32 3.06 2.21 2.48
C TYR A 32 3.84 1.06 1.86
N VAL A 33 3.19 -0.07 1.60
CA VAL A 33 3.83 -1.29 1.11
C VAL A 33 3.08 -1.81 -0.11
N ALA A 34 3.83 -2.08 -1.18
CA ALA A 34 3.32 -2.83 -2.31
C ALA A 34 3.31 -4.30 -1.92
N ASP A 35 2.12 -4.79 -1.59
CA ASP A 35 1.87 -6.18 -1.22
C ASP A 35 1.67 -6.98 -2.52
N THR A 36 2.78 -7.20 -3.23
CA THR A 36 2.83 -7.59 -4.64
C THR A 36 2.10 -8.89 -4.91
N GLY A 37 2.34 -9.93 -4.11
CA GLY A 37 1.68 -11.24 -4.24
C GLY A 37 0.18 -11.20 -3.98
N ASN A 38 -0.28 -10.19 -3.25
CA ASN A 38 -1.70 -9.95 -2.99
C ASN A 38 -2.34 -8.92 -3.93
N HIS A 39 -1.58 -8.39 -4.91
CA HIS A 39 -2.07 -7.42 -5.89
C HIS A 39 -2.74 -6.19 -5.24
N ARG A 40 -2.15 -5.68 -4.16
CA ARG A 40 -2.67 -4.54 -3.40
C ARG A 40 -1.55 -3.65 -2.86
N VAL A 41 -1.91 -2.45 -2.45
CA VAL A 41 -1.08 -1.57 -1.62
C VAL A 41 -1.74 -1.44 -0.26
N MET A 42 -0.92 -1.58 0.78
CA MET A 42 -1.34 -1.43 2.16
C MET A 42 -0.62 -0.26 2.83
N ARG A 43 -1.28 0.37 3.81
CA ARG A 43 -0.64 1.34 4.71
C ARG A 43 -0.66 0.88 6.16
N TRP A 44 0.34 1.28 6.94
CA TRP A 44 0.40 1.17 8.40
C TRP A 44 0.75 2.54 8.96
N SER A 45 -0.14 3.11 9.77
CA SER A 45 0.21 4.26 10.61
C SER A 45 1.29 3.86 11.62
N LYS A 46 2.07 4.83 12.09
CA LYS A 46 3.10 4.59 13.12
C LYS A 46 2.51 3.86 14.34
N GLY A 47 3.04 2.67 14.64
CA GLY A 47 2.60 1.84 15.77
C GLY A 47 1.35 0.99 15.53
N ALA A 48 0.74 1.05 14.33
CA ALA A 48 -0.43 0.24 14.00
C ALA A 48 -0.11 -1.27 14.05
N LYS A 49 -1.03 -2.06 14.63
CA LYS A 49 -0.89 -3.53 14.73
C LYS A 49 -1.29 -4.27 13.45
N GLN A 50 -2.09 -3.63 12.60
CA GLN A 50 -2.54 -4.13 11.32
C GLN A 50 -2.59 -2.98 10.33
N GLY A 51 -2.54 -3.30 9.04
CA GLY A 51 -2.58 -2.28 8.00
C GLY A 51 -3.98 -2.06 7.46
N THR A 52 -4.07 -1.18 6.47
CA THR A 52 -5.29 -0.87 5.73
C THR A 52 -5.00 -1.00 4.25
N VAL A 53 -5.86 -1.69 3.51
CA VAL A 53 -5.78 -1.73 2.05
C VAL A 53 -6.21 -0.36 1.51
N ILE A 54 -5.31 0.30 0.79
CA ILE A 54 -5.56 1.64 0.23
C ILE A 54 -5.62 1.65 -1.30
N ALA A 55 -5.08 0.62 -1.95
CA ALA A 55 -5.23 0.42 -3.39
C ALA A 55 -5.28 -1.07 -3.71
N ARG A 56 -6.23 -1.47 -4.53
CA ARG A 56 -6.28 -2.81 -5.17
C ARG A 56 -6.93 -2.77 -6.55
N GLY A 57 -7.67 -1.69 -6.84
CA GLY A 57 -8.50 -1.57 -8.04
C GLY A 57 -9.74 -2.48 -8.01
N THR A 58 -10.62 -2.37 -8.99
CA THR A 58 -11.81 -3.24 -9.12
C THR A 58 -12.05 -3.60 -10.59
N GLY A 59 -12.54 -4.80 -10.86
CA GLY A 59 -12.78 -5.27 -12.23
C GLY A 59 -11.53 -5.14 -13.12
N THR A 60 -11.70 -4.55 -14.31
CA THR A 60 -10.60 -4.28 -15.27
C THR A 60 -9.59 -3.25 -14.77
N SER A 61 -9.90 -2.54 -13.69
CA SER A 61 -9.00 -1.62 -13.03
C SER A 61 -8.22 -2.28 -11.89
N LYS A 62 -8.23 -3.60 -11.71
CA LYS A 62 -7.43 -4.26 -10.66
C LYS A 62 -5.93 -3.99 -10.84
N LEU A 63 -5.20 -3.82 -9.73
CA LEU A 63 -3.73 -3.90 -9.74
C LEU A 63 -3.30 -5.35 -10.02
N TYR A 64 -2.12 -5.52 -10.61
CA TYR A 64 -1.51 -6.79 -10.89
C TYR A 64 0.01 -6.70 -10.63
N TYR A 65 0.46 -7.34 -9.56
CA TYR A 65 1.85 -7.34 -9.11
C TYR A 65 2.45 -5.93 -8.96
N PRO A 66 1.89 -5.07 -8.09
CA PRO A 66 2.44 -3.75 -7.85
C PRO A 66 3.85 -3.84 -7.25
N GLU A 67 4.75 -2.93 -7.63
CA GLU A 67 6.13 -2.90 -7.12
C GLU A 67 6.48 -1.53 -6.52
N GLY A 68 7.06 -0.62 -7.31
CA GLY A 68 7.47 0.70 -6.85
C GLY A 68 6.28 1.59 -6.45
N LEU A 69 6.46 2.36 -5.38
CA LEU A 69 5.49 3.32 -4.85
C LEU A 69 6.14 4.68 -4.62
N THR A 70 5.41 5.76 -4.90
CA THR A 70 5.75 7.10 -4.40
C THR A 70 4.48 7.90 -4.15
N ILE A 71 4.55 8.91 -3.29
CA ILE A 71 3.43 9.80 -2.97
C ILE A 71 3.86 11.24 -3.28
N ASP A 72 2.99 11.99 -3.96
CA ASP A 72 3.22 13.40 -4.22
C ASP A 72 2.69 14.30 -3.08
N LYS A 73 2.97 15.60 -3.18
CA LYS A 73 2.53 16.60 -2.19
C LYS A 73 1.00 16.83 -2.13
N HIS A 74 0.22 16.20 -3.00
CA HIS A 74 -1.24 16.34 -3.06
C HIS A 74 -1.95 15.06 -2.59
N ASP A 75 -1.23 14.16 -1.92
CA ASP A 75 -1.72 12.87 -1.45
C ASP A 75 -2.19 11.95 -2.59
N TYR A 76 -1.47 11.98 -3.71
CA TYR A 76 -1.60 10.96 -4.74
C TYR A 76 -0.52 9.91 -4.60
N LEU A 77 -0.96 8.67 -4.41
CA LEU A 77 -0.12 7.48 -4.50
C LEU A 77 0.05 7.07 -5.97
N TYR A 78 1.29 6.97 -6.41
CA TYR A 78 1.69 6.42 -7.70
C TYR A 78 2.24 5.01 -7.51
N VAL A 79 1.72 4.06 -8.28
CA VAL A 79 2.03 2.64 -8.18
C VAL A 79 2.51 2.13 -9.53
N VAL A 80 3.70 1.54 -9.57
CA VAL A 80 4.14 0.73 -10.71
C VAL A 80 3.32 -0.56 -10.70
N ASP A 81 2.34 -0.65 -11.60
CA ASP A 81 1.43 -1.78 -11.76
C ASP A 81 2.02 -2.75 -12.79
N TRP A 82 3.15 -3.38 -12.42
CA TRP A 82 4.06 -4.08 -13.34
C TRP A 82 3.35 -5.13 -14.18
N GLY A 83 2.47 -5.94 -13.59
CA GLY A 83 1.77 -6.99 -14.32
C GLY A 83 0.73 -6.46 -15.32
N ASN A 84 0.44 -5.16 -15.33
CA ASN A 84 -0.44 -4.50 -16.30
C ASN A 84 0.30 -3.47 -17.17
N ASP A 85 1.63 -3.47 -17.17
CA ASP A 85 2.47 -2.59 -17.99
C ASP A 85 2.13 -1.09 -17.90
N ARG A 86 1.79 -0.62 -16.68
CA ARG A 86 1.35 0.76 -16.46
C ARG A 86 1.76 1.33 -15.11
N VAL A 87 1.63 2.65 -14.98
CA VAL A 87 1.66 3.34 -13.68
C VAL A 87 0.25 3.84 -13.37
N ARG A 88 -0.20 3.64 -12.12
CA ARG A 88 -1.51 4.09 -11.67
C ARG A 88 -1.41 5.09 -10.53
N ARG A 89 -2.35 6.04 -10.54
CA ARG A 89 -2.50 7.05 -9.49
C ARG A 89 -3.76 6.80 -8.67
N PHE A 90 -3.67 6.88 -7.35
CA PHE A 90 -4.79 6.77 -6.40
C PHE A 90 -4.80 7.98 -5.48
N SER A 91 -5.97 8.59 -5.26
CA SER A 91 -6.14 9.56 -4.16
C SER A 91 -6.12 8.80 -2.85
N ILE A 92 -5.24 9.20 -1.93
CA ILE A 92 -5.14 8.61 -0.59
C ILE A 92 -5.46 9.63 0.52
N LYS A 93 -6.05 10.77 0.15
CA LYS A 93 -6.58 11.74 1.10
C LYS A 93 -7.40 11.02 2.14
N GLN A 94 -7.02 11.18 3.40
CA GLN A 94 -7.87 10.75 4.49
C GLN A 94 -9.11 11.63 4.43
N CYS A 95 -10.30 11.03 4.32
CA CYS A 95 -11.51 11.76 4.66
C CYS A 95 -11.38 12.11 6.15
N HIS A 96 -10.94 13.33 6.44
CA HIS A 96 -11.25 13.95 7.72
C HIS A 96 -12.78 14.04 7.76
N TYR A 97 -13.41 13.18 8.55
CA TYR A 97 -14.73 13.48 9.06
C TYR A 97 -14.50 14.60 10.08
N ASP A 98 -14.56 15.83 9.60
CA ASP A 98 -14.85 16.95 10.48
C ASP A 98 -16.29 16.72 10.94
N GLY A 99 -16.47 16.65 12.27
CA GLY A 99 -17.69 16.18 12.93
C GLY A 99 -18.97 16.88 12.51
#